data_AF-A0A5Q4DET3-F1
#
_entry.id   AF-A0A5Q4DET3-F1
#
_cell.length_a   1.000
_cell.length_b   1.000
_cell.length_c   1.000
_cell.angle_alpha   90.00
_cell.angle_beta   90.00
_cell.angle_gamma   90.00
#
_symmetry.space_group_name_H-M   'P 1'
#
loop_
_entity.id
_entity.type
_entity.pdbx_description
1 polymer ?
#
loop_
_entity_poly.entity_id
_entity_poly.type
_entity_poly.pdbx_seq_one_letter_code
_entity_poly.pdbx_strand_id
1 'polypeptide(L)'
;MSYFTYKLIHYLGIFILVATLGAALGRHAMTDGRDPLRSRLGAVHGVALFLVLLGGFGLMARVGVDHGSMFPGWILAKFGIWVLLGGVLFVARRNRRWTMPLLAFVPLLAVLAGWVAFAKPF
;
A
#
# COMPACT_ATOMS: atom_id res chain seq x y z
N MET A 1 -6.97 15.15 -15.98
CA MET A 1 -7.29 15.32 -14.55
C MET A 1 -6.22 16.17 -13.87
N SER A 2 -6.59 16.92 -12.83
CA SER A 2 -5.65 17.80 -12.11
C SER A 2 -4.74 17.01 -11.16
N TYR A 3 -3.64 17.63 -10.73
CA TYR A 3 -2.77 17.10 -9.67
C TYR A 3 -3.58 16.77 -8.40
N PHE A 4 -4.50 17.66 -8.04
CA PHE A 4 -5.38 17.49 -6.88
C PHE A 4 -6.22 16.21 -6.97
N THR A 5 -6.80 15.91 -8.14
CA THR A 5 -7.58 14.68 -8.34
C THR A 5 -6.75 13.43 -8.13
N TYR A 6 -5.55 13.36 -8.70
CA TYR A 6 -4.66 12.21 -8.50
C TYR A 6 -4.21 12.07 -7.05
N LYS A 7 -4.02 13.19 -6.35
CA LYS A 7 -3.69 13.21 -4.91
C LYS A 7 -4.81 12.57 -4.08
N LEU A 8 -6.07 12.92 -4.37
CA LEU A 8 -7.23 12.32 -3.70
C LEU A 8 -7.34 10.82 -3.98
N ILE A 9 -7.16 10.40 -5.23
CA ILE A 9 -7.16 8.97 -5.61
C ILE A 9 -6.07 8.21 -4.85
N HIS A 10 -4.86 8.77 -4.80
CA HIS A 10 -3.72 8.17 -4.12
C HIS A 10 -4.00 8.00 -2.61
N TYR A 11 -4.50 9.06 -1.96
CA TYR A 11 -4.83 9.03 -0.53
C TYR A 11 -5.96 8.08 -0.21
N LEU A 12 -7.03 8.08 -1.02
CA LEU A 12 -8.12 7.12 -0.89
C LEU A 12 -7.59 5.68 -0.96
N GLY A 13 -6.73 5.39 -1.94
CA GLY A 13 -6.06 4.09 -2.05
C GLY A 13 -5.26 3.73 -0.79
N ILE A 14 -4.47 4.66 -0.25
CA ILE A 14 -3.67 4.43 0.97
C ILE A 14 -4.57 4.11 2.16
N PHE A 15 -5.64 4.88 2.39
CA PHE A 15 -6.52 4.69 3.52
C PHE A 15 -7.27 3.36 3.45
N ILE A 16 -7.79 3.01 2.27
CA ILE A 16 -8.43 1.70 2.07
C ILE A 16 -7.40 0.58 2.26
N LEU A 17 -6.16 0.74 1.76
CA LEU A 17 -5.11 -0.26 1.86
C LEU A 17 -4.76 -0.56 3.32
N VAL A 18 -4.47 0.46 4.12
CA VAL A 18 -4.11 0.31 5.54
C VAL A 18 -5.29 -0.27 6.33
N ALA A 19 -6.50 0.25 6.13
CA ALA A 19 -7.69 -0.24 6.83
C ALA A 19 -7.98 -1.72 6.49
N THR A 20 -7.87 -2.09 5.21
CA THR A 20 -8.15 -3.46 4.73
C THR A 20 -7.09 -4.44 5.23
N LEU A 21 -5.81 -4.04 5.25
CA LEU A 21 -4.74 -4.85 5.82
C LEU A 21 -4.93 -5.06 7.32
N GLY A 22 -5.27 -4.02 8.07
CA GLY A 22 -5.58 -4.13 9.50
C GLY A 22 -6.76 -5.08 9.76
N ALA A 23 -7.86 -4.91 9.03
CA ALA A 23 -9.02 -5.79 9.13
C ALA A 23 -8.69 -7.25 8.77
N ALA A 24 -7.98 -7.48 7.66
CA ALA A 24 -7.62 -8.82 7.20
C ALA A 24 -6.66 -9.53 8.16
N LEU A 25 -5.64 -8.83 8.69
CA LEU A 25 -4.69 -9.38 9.65
C LEU A 25 -5.35 -9.65 11.01
N GLY A 26 -6.15 -8.71 11.53
CA GLY A 26 -6.86 -8.89 12.79
C GLY A 26 -7.81 -10.08 12.74
N ARG A 27 -8.59 -10.21 11.65
CA ARG A 27 -9.45 -11.38 11.43
C ARG A 27 -8.64 -12.68 11.31
N HIS A 28 -7.52 -12.65 10.61
CA HIS A 28 -6.65 -13.82 10.48
C HIS A 28 -6.02 -14.24 11.83
N ALA A 29 -5.78 -13.30 12.74
CA ALA A 29 -5.30 -13.59 14.08
C ALA A 29 -6.38 -14.29 14.93
N MET A 30 -7.64 -13.86 14.82
CA MET A 30 -8.74 -14.31 15.69
C MET A 30 -9.55 -15.49 15.13
N THR A 31 -9.50 -15.74 13.82
CA THR A 31 -10.34 -16.78 13.19
C THR A 31 -9.59 -18.09 13.09
N ASP A 32 -10.12 -19.12 13.73
CA ASP A 32 -9.67 -20.49 13.50
C ASP A 32 -10.47 -21.10 12.34
N GLY A 33 -9.77 -21.47 11.26
CA GLY A 33 -10.37 -22.02 10.05
C GLY A 33 -10.62 -20.99 8.94
N ARG A 34 -11.70 -21.19 8.16
CA ARG A 34 -11.97 -20.41 6.94
C ARG A 34 -12.71 -19.11 7.28
N ASP A 35 -12.02 -17.98 7.13
CA ASP A 35 -12.65 -16.66 7.22
C ASP A 35 -13.56 -16.39 5.99
N PRO A 36 -14.89 -16.20 6.17
CA PRO A 36 -15.82 -15.92 5.07
C PRO A 36 -15.54 -14.60 4.34
N LEU A 37 -14.89 -13.62 5.00
CA LEU A 37 -14.56 -12.33 4.39
C LEU A 37 -13.19 -12.31 3.71
N ARG A 38 -12.41 -13.39 3.81
CA ARG A 38 -11.04 -13.45 3.25
C ARG A 38 -10.96 -13.05 1.79
N SER A 39 -11.88 -13.56 0.97
CA SER A 39 -11.89 -13.26 -0.48
C SER A 39 -12.23 -11.80 -0.75
N ARG A 40 -13.25 -11.27 -0.06
CA ARG A 40 -13.69 -9.87 -0.19
C ARG A 40 -12.58 -8.91 0.23
N LEU A 41 -11.94 -9.15 1.37
CA LEU A 41 -10.82 -8.33 1.85
C LEU A 41 -9.60 -8.42 0.92
N GLY A 42 -9.36 -9.59 0.30
CA GLY A 42 -8.34 -9.73 -0.74
C GLY A 42 -8.63 -8.87 -1.99
N ALA A 43 -9.88 -8.85 -2.45
CA ALA A 43 -10.28 -8.02 -3.58
C ALA A 43 -10.16 -6.53 -3.26
N VAL A 44 -10.64 -6.10 -2.08
CA VAL A 44 -10.51 -4.70 -1.63
C VAL A 44 -9.03 -4.30 -1.50
N HIS A 45 -8.17 -5.18 -0.99
CA HIS A 45 -6.72 -4.96 -0.93
C HIS A 45 -6.11 -4.73 -2.32
N GLY A 46 -6.47 -5.56 -3.30
CA GLY A 46 -6.02 -5.40 -4.69
C GLY A 46 -6.50 -4.08 -5.31
N VAL A 47 -7.77 -3.72 -5.13
CA VAL A 47 -8.33 -2.44 -5.61
C VAL A 47 -7.63 -1.26 -4.93
N ALA A 48 -7.37 -1.34 -3.62
CA ALA A 48 -6.68 -0.29 -2.89
C ALA A 48 -5.28 -0.06 -3.44
N LEU A 49 -4.49 -1.12 -3.65
CA LEU A 49 -3.17 -1.03 -4.28
C LEU A 49 -3.23 -0.43 -5.68
N PHE A 50 -4.21 -0.83 -6.48
CA PHE A 50 -4.42 -0.25 -7.80
C PHE A 50 -4.67 1.26 -7.71
N LEU A 51 -5.51 1.73 -6.79
CA LEU A 51 -5.76 3.17 -6.59
C LEU A 51 -4.51 3.91 -6.10
N VAL A 52 -3.72 3.31 -5.21
CA VAL A 52 -2.43 3.86 -4.77
C VAL A 52 -1.52 4.07 -5.99
N LEU A 53 -1.37 3.06 -6.84
CA LEU A 53 -0.51 3.15 -8.03
C LEU A 53 -1.08 4.14 -9.05
N LEU A 54 -2.37 4.08 -9.36
CA LEU A 54 -3.04 4.98 -10.30
C LEU A 54 -2.88 6.46 -9.90
N GLY A 55 -3.15 6.77 -8.64
CA GLY A 55 -2.93 8.11 -8.10
C GLY A 55 -1.44 8.50 -8.10
N GLY A 56 -0.55 7.57 -7.74
CA GLY A 56 0.89 7.81 -7.69
C GLY A 56 1.50 8.12 -9.06
N PHE A 57 1.21 7.31 -10.07
CA PHE A 57 1.62 7.56 -11.46
C PHE A 57 1.03 8.85 -12.01
N GLY A 58 -0.26 9.11 -11.74
CA GLY A 58 -0.88 10.37 -12.12
C GLY A 58 -0.22 11.58 -11.49
N LEU A 59 0.20 11.51 -10.22
CA LEU A 59 0.97 12.57 -9.56
C LEU A 59 2.34 12.76 -10.21
N MET A 60 3.06 11.68 -10.51
CA MET A 60 4.39 11.72 -11.15
C MET A 60 4.34 12.41 -12.52
N ALA A 61 3.35 12.08 -13.35
CA ALA A 61 3.14 12.74 -14.63
C ALA A 61 2.87 14.26 -14.51
N ARG A 62 2.35 14.74 -13.38
CA ARG A 62 2.05 16.16 -13.15
C ARG A 62 3.19 16.96 -12.55
N VAL A 63 4.19 16.28 -11.97
CA VAL A 63 5.41 16.92 -11.45
C VAL A 63 6.58 16.80 -12.42
N GLY A 64 6.34 16.33 -13.65
CA GLY A 64 7.36 16.29 -14.71
C GLY A 64 8.42 15.22 -14.53
N VAL A 65 8.09 14.09 -13.87
CA VAL A 65 9.02 12.94 -13.83
C VAL A 65 9.11 12.33 -15.22
N ASP A 66 10.31 12.33 -15.80
CA ASP A 66 10.58 11.73 -17.11
C ASP A 66 10.37 10.22 -17.10
N HIS A 67 9.71 9.70 -18.13
CA HIS A 67 9.37 8.28 -18.26
C HIS A 67 10.45 7.47 -19.01
N GLY A 68 11.57 8.11 -19.38
CA GLY A 68 12.67 7.51 -20.14
C GLY A 68 14.02 7.45 -19.42
N SER A 69 14.10 7.98 -18.19
CA SER A 69 15.30 7.95 -17.35
C SER A 69 15.08 7.06 -16.12
N MET A 70 16.15 6.74 -15.40
CA MET A 70 16.02 6.02 -14.13
C MET A 70 15.17 6.84 -13.16
N PHE A 71 14.16 6.22 -12.55
CA PHE A 71 13.33 6.92 -11.57
C PHE A 71 14.18 7.44 -10.41
N PRO A 72 13.91 8.68 -9.93
CA PRO A 72 14.45 9.20 -8.68
C PRO A 72 14.35 8.21 -7.50
N GLY A 73 15.32 8.25 -6.59
CA GLY A 73 15.42 7.34 -5.45
C GLY A 73 14.15 7.30 -4.59
N TRP A 74 13.53 8.47 -4.35
CA TRP A 74 12.27 8.56 -3.59
C TRP A 74 11.08 7.83 -4.26
N ILE A 75 11.07 7.68 -5.59
CA ILE A 75 10.03 6.93 -6.32
C ILE A 75 10.28 5.43 -6.16
N LEU A 76 11.53 5.01 -6.37
CA LEU A 76 11.94 3.61 -6.19
C LEU A 76 11.65 3.14 -4.75
N ALA A 77 11.94 3.98 -3.76
CA ALA A 77 11.61 3.71 -2.36
C ALA A 77 10.11 3.51 -2.15
N LYS A 78 9.25 4.35 -2.75
CA LYS A 78 7.79 4.19 -2.68
C LYS A 78 7.32 2.91 -3.35
N PHE A 79 7.85 2.56 -4.52
CA PHE A 79 7.53 1.29 -5.16
C PHE A 79 7.90 0.10 -4.28
N GLY A 80 9.08 0.14 -3.65
CA GLY A 80 9.47 -0.86 -2.65
C GLY A 80 8.44 -0.99 -1.52
N ILE A 81 7.99 0.13 -0.96
CA ILE A 81 6.97 0.14 0.10
C ILE A 81 5.63 -0.44 -0.39
N TRP A 82 5.17 -0.09 -1.60
CA TRP A 82 3.92 -0.62 -2.14
C TRP A 82 4.01 -2.13 -2.44
N VAL A 83 5.16 -2.62 -2.91
CA VAL A 83 5.41 -4.05 -3.08
C VAL A 83 5.37 -4.78 -1.73
N LEU A 84 6.02 -4.24 -0.71
CA LEU A 84 5.99 -4.81 0.64
C LEU A 84 4.56 -4.88 1.18
N LEU A 85 3.78 -3.78 1.08
CA LEU A 85 2.38 -3.74 1.51
C LEU A 85 1.47 -4.67 0.67
N GLY A 86 1.80 -4.88 -0.61
CA GLY A 86 1.14 -5.88 -1.45
C GLY A 86 1.41 -7.32 -1.01
N GLY A 87 2.63 -7.60 -0.56
CA GLY A 87 3.04 -8.93 -0.09
C GLY A 87 2.49 -9.33 1.29
N VAL A 88 2.01 -8.38 2.11
CA VAL A 88 1.62 -8.63 3.51
C VAL A 88 0.64 -9.79 3.66
N LEU A 89 -0.45 -9.81 2.87
CA LEU A 89 -1.47 -10.87 2.99
C LEU A 89 -0.93 -12.23 2.53
N PHE A 90 0.02 -12.27 1.60
CA PHE A 90 0.66 -13.51 1.18
C PHE A 90 1.51 -14.09 2.31
N VAL A 91 2.34 -13.27 2.96
CA VAL A 91 3.21 -13.70 4.07
C VAL A 91 2.39 -14.19 5.26
N ALA A 92 1.36 -13.43 5.65
CA ALA A 92 0.48 -13.79 6.75
C ALA A 92 -0.18 -15.16 6.52
N ARG A 93 -0.70 -15.41 5.31
CA ARG A 93 -1.35 -16.68 4.94
C ARG A 93 -0.38 -17.84 4.86
N ARG A 94 0.88 -17.59 4.49
CA ARG A 94 1.91 -18.63 4.42
C ARG A 94 2.34 -19.10 5.81
N ASN A 95 2.37 -18.18 6.78
CA ASN A 95 2.73 -18.52 8.16
C ASN A 95 2.08 -17.56 9.16
N ARG A 96 1.10 -18.08 9.93
CA ARG A 96 0.27 -17.33 10.88
C ARG A 96 1.08 -16.63 11.96
N ARG A 97 2.30 -17.09 12.28
CA ARG A 97 3.20 -16.45 13.26
C ARG A 97 3.51 -14.99 12.92
N TRP A 98 3.47 -14.63 11.63
CA TRP A 98 3.77 -13.28 11.16
C TRP A 98 2.58 -12.33 11.25
N THR A 99 1.37 -12.81 11.55
CA THR A 99 0.16 -11.97 11.53
C THR A 99 0.26 -10.76 12.46
N MET A 100 0.67 -10.97 13.71
CA MET A 100 0.81 -9.88 14.70
C MET A 100 1.97 -8.93 14.36
N PRO A 101 3.19 -9.42 14.04
CA PRO A 101 4.26 -8.55 13.55
C PRO A 101 3.85 -7.72 12.33
N LEU A 102 3.16 -8.31 11.36
CA LEU A 102 2.71 -7.61 10.15
C LEU A 102 1.67 -6.53 10.46
N LEU A 103 0.85 -6.73 11.49
CA LEU A 103 -0.15 -5.74 11.91
C LEU A 103 0.52 -4.46 12.44
N ALA A 104 1.65 -4.57 13.13
CA ALA A 104 2.49 -3.43 13.51
C ALA A 104 3.32 -2.88 12.34
N PHE A 105 3.78 -3.76 11.44
CA PHE A 105 4.62 -3.39 10.30
C PHE A 105 3.89 -2.50 9.27
N VAL A 106 2.60 -2.75 9.02
CA VAL A 106 1.79 -2.00 8.05
C VAL A 106 1.75 -0.49 8.34
N PRO A 107 1.37 -0.01 9.53
CA PRO A 107 1.38 1.43 9.82
C PRO A 107 2.78 2.03 9.80
N LEU A 108 3.83 1.29 10.19
CA LEU A 108 5.22 1.75 10.09
C LEU A 108 5.62 2.01 8.64
N LEU A 109 5.28 1.10 7.72
CA LEU A 109 5.50 1.32 6.28
C LEU A 109 4.68 2.49 5.73
N ALA A 110 3.45 2.68 6.21
CA ALA A 110 2.63 3.83 5.80
C ALA A 110 3.24 5.16 6.25
N VAL A 111 3.75 5.24 7.48
CA VAL A 111 4.49 6.40 7.99
C VAL A 111 5.77 6.61 7.18
N LEU A 112 6.52 5.55 6.90
CA LEU A 112 7.73 5.63 6.08
C LEU A 112 7.43 6.16 4.68
N ALA A 113 6.33 5.74 4.04
CA ALA A 113 5.92 6.28 2.74
C ALA A 113 5.61 7.78 2.80
N GLY A 114 4.98 8.23 3.88
CA GLY A 114 4.75 9.66 4.17
C GLY A 114 6.06 10.43 4.35
N TRP A 115 7.00 9.87 5.12
CA TRP A 115 8.32 10.44 5.32
C TRP A 115 9.11 10.55 4.00
N VAL A 116 9.12 9.51 3.17
CA VAL A 116 9.74 9.54 1.83
C VAL A 116 9.09 10.60 0.95
N ALA A 117 7.78 10.81 1.07
CA ALA A 117 7.09 11.87 0.32
C ALA A 117 7.48 13.28 0.77
N PHE A 118 7.88 13.46 2.03
CA PHE A 118 8.36 14.72 2.59
C PHE A 118 9.85 14.97 2.30
N ALA A 119 10.68 13.93 2.44
CA ALA A 119 12.13 14.02 2.28
C ALA A 119 12.60 14.13 0.81
N LYS A 120 11.71 13.97 -0.17
CA LYS A 120 12.04 14.12 -1.59
C LYS A 120 12.54 15.54 -1.92
N PRO A 121 13.43 15.72 -2.92
CA PRO A 121 14.03 14.69 -3.76
C PRO A 121 15.34 14.12 -3.19
N PHE A 122 15.57 12.83 -3.44
CA PHE A 122 16.84 12.10 -3.35
C PHE A 122 16.78 10.89 -4.29
#